data_AF-A0A969PWR1-F1
#
_entry.id   AF-A0A969PWR1-F1
#
_cell.length_a   1.000
_cell.length_b   1.000
_cell.length_c   1.000
_cell.angle_alpha   90.00
_cell.angle_beta   90.00
_cell.angle_gamma   90.00
#
_symmetry.space_group_name_H-M   'P 1'
#
loop_
_entity.id
_entity.type
_entity.pdbx_description
1 polymer ?
#
loop_
_entity_poly.entity_id
_entity_poly.type
_entity_poly.pdbx_seq_one_letter_code
_entity_poly.pdbx_strand_id
1 'polypeptide(L)'
;MTLAFAATNDLALAALLAALLGGIYTLFFVSTNILIQTDTEDGYRGRVMAIWSLNRFAFAPLSALLIGALAAWISVPATLIVCAVCGFLVIGAYFARIRSAIAAQR
;
A
#
# COMPACT_ATOMS: atom_id res chain seq x y z
N MET A 1 11.13 -1.35 -5.94
CA MET A 1 11.32 -2.63 -5.20
C MET A 1 10.50 -3.75 -5.82
N THR A 2 9.19 -3.60 -5.99
CA THR A 2 8.32 -4.64 -6.60
C THR A 2 8.72 -5.01 -8.03
N LEU A 3 9.10 -4.04 -8.88
CA LEU A 3 9.63 -4.30 -10.22
C LEU A 3 10.95 -5.07 -10.20
N ALA A 4 11.85 -4.72 -9.28
CA ALA A 4 13.13 -5.42 -9.10
C ALA A 4 12.91 -6.85 -8.61
N PHE A 5 11.93 -7.06 -7.71
CA PHE A 5 11.54 -8.37 -7.23
C PHE A 5 10.97 -9.24 -8.35
N ALA A 6 10.13 -8.67 -9.23
CA ALA A 6 9.54 -9.39 -10.36
C ALA A 6 10.57 -9.83 -11.42
N ALA A 7 11.70 -9.13 -11.54
CA ALA A 7 12.75 -9.41 -12.51
C ALA A 7 13.88 -10.32 -11.97
N THR A 8 13.89 -10.58 -10.66
CA THR A 8 14.99 -11.28 -9.99
C THR A 8 14.76 -12.79 -9.96
N ASN A 9 15.76 -13.57 -10.36
CA ASN A 9 15.80 -15.03 -10.18
C ASN A 9 16.73 -15.48 -9.03
N ASP A 10 17.46 -14.55 -8.42
CA ASP A 10 18.36 -14.80 -7.29
C ASP A 10 17.58 -14.77 -5.96
N LEU A 11 17.61 -15.90 -5.23
CA LEU A 11 16.89 -16.07 -3.98
C LEU A 11 17.37 -15.09 -2.89
N ALA A 12 18.66 -14.82 -2.79
CA ALA A 12 19.21 -13.94 -1.75
C ALA A 12 18.78 -12.49 -1.99
N LEU A 13 18.82 -12.04 -3.24
CA LEU A 13 18.34 -10.71 -3.61
C LEU A 13 16.83 -10.58 -3.43
N ALA A 14 16.05 -11.61 -3.80
CA ALA A 14 14.61 -11.64 -3.58
C ALA A 14 14.26 -11.55 -2.07
N ALA A 15 14.96 -12.31 -1.22
CA ALA A 15 14.76 -12.30 0.22
C ALA A 15 15.08 -10.92 0.83
N LEU A 16 16.16 -10.27 0.39
CA LEU A 16 16.51 -8.92 0.83
C LEU A 16 15.43 -7.90 0.46
N LEU A 17 14.96 -7.94 -0.79
CA LEU A 17 13.89 -7.03 -1.26
C LEU A 17 12.58 -7.26 -0.50
N ALA A 18 12.23 -8.51 -0.19
CA ALA A 18 11.07 -8.84 0.62
C ALA A 18 11.21 -8.35 2.07
N ALA A 19 12.38 -8.50 2.67
CA ALA A 19 12.67 -8.00 4.02
C ALA A 19 12.55 -6.47 4.10
N LEU A 20 13.12 -5.75 3.13
CA LEU A 20 13.02 -4.30 3.06
C LEU A 20 11.56 -3.84 2.85
N LEU A 21 10.81 -4.53 1.98
CA LEU A 21 9.40 -4.24 1.77
C LEU A 21 8.58 -4.44 3.05
N GLY A 22 8.82 -5.54 3.78
CA GLY A 22 8.17 -5.81 5.07
C GLY A 22 8.51 -4.77 6.13
N GLY A 23 9.76 -4.31 6.17
CA GLY A 23 10.20 -3.23 7.06
C GLY A 23 9.48 -1.91 6.78
N ILE A 24 9.43 -1.48 5.51
CA ILE A 24 8.71 -0.26 5.10
C ILE A 24 7.21 -0.38 5.42
N TYR A 25 6.60 -1.53 5.13
CA TYR A 25 5.20 -1.78 5.43
C TYR A 25 4.91 -1.69 6.93
N THR A 26 5.77 -2.28 7.76
CA THR A 26 5.62 -2.24 9.22
C THR A 26 5.75 -0.82 9.76
N LEU A 27 6.73 -0.06 9.28
CA LEU A 27 6.91 1.35 9.65
C LEU A 27 5.68 2.16 9.29
N PHE A 28 5.21 2.05 8.04
CA PHE A 28 3.98 2.71 7.59
C PHE A 28 2.80 2.35 8.49
N PHE A 29 2.62 1.06 8.76
CA PHE A 29 1.55 0.56 9.60
C PHE A 29 1.59 1.16 11.02
N VAL A 30 2.72 1.10 11.70
CA VAL A 30 2.86 1.64 13.05
C VAL A 30 2.62 3.15 13.06
N SER A 31 3.23 3.89 12.11
CA SER A 31 3.04 5.34 11.98
C SER A 31 1.59 5.73 11.74
N THR A 32 0.85 5.01 10.88
CA THR A 32 -0.57 5.30 10.65
C THR A 32 -1.42 5.05 11.90
N ASN A 33 -1.15 3.98 12.65
CA ASN A 33 -1.87 3.73 13.90
C ASN A 33 -1.60 4.82 14.94
N ILE A 34 -0.34 5.26 15.09
CA ILE A 34 0.01 6.37 15.98
C ILE A 34 -0.71 7.63 15.55
N LEU A 35 -0.64 7.99 14.26
CA LEU A 35 -1.26 9.21 13.73
C LEU A 35 -2.76 9.25 13.99
N ILE A 36 -3.48 8.16 13.65
CA ILE A 36 -4.92 8.04 13.89
C ILE A 36 -5.21 8.21 15.39
N GLN A 37 -4.43 7.56 16.25
CA GLN A 37 -4.66 7.64 17.69
C GLN A 37 -4.36 9.04 18.24
N THR A 38 -3.33 9.73 17.77
CA THR A 38 -2.98 11.08 18.25
C THR A 38 -3.89 12.17 17.72
N ASP A 39 -4.47 11.98 16.53
CA ASP A 39 -5.35 12.97 15.87
C ASP A 39 -6.83 12.78 16.24
N THR A 40 -7.18 11.68 16.91
CA THR A 40 -8.56 11.41 17.33
C THR A 40 -8.78 11.80 18.79
N GLU A 41 -9.86 12.54 19.04
CA GLU A 41 -10.33 12.89 20.38
C GLU A 41 -10.74 11.65 21.20
N ASP A 42 -10.46 11.66 22.51
CA ASP A 42 -10.52 10.46 23.36
C ASP A 42 -11.89 9.76 23.36
N GLY A 43 -12.99 10.51 23.29
CA GLY A 43 -14.35 9.95 23.23
C GLY A 43 -14.67 9.18 21.94
N TYR A 44 -13.94 9.42 20.85
CA TYR A 44 -14.19 8.81 19.55
C TYR A 44 -13.12 7.80 19.11
N ARG A 45 -12.00 7.71 19.83
CA ARG A 45 -10.86 6.82 19.51
C ARG A 45 -11.28 5.39 19.20
N GLY A 46 -12.13 4.79 20.02
CA GLY A 46 -12.60 3.42 19.81
C GLY A 46 -13.39 3.25 18.50
N ARG A 47 -14.22 4.23 18.14
CA ARG A 47 -15.03 4.20 16.91
C ARG A 47 -14.18 4.41 15.67
N VAL A 48 -13.26 5.37 15.70
CA VAL A 48 -12.33 5.63 14.59
C VAL A 48 -11.41 4.43 14.36
N MET A 49 -10.86 3.86 15.44
CA MET A 49 -10.00 2.68 15.34
C MET A 49 -10.76 1.43 14.85
N ALA A 50 -12.05 1.29 15.19
CA ALA A 50 -12.90 0.23 14.66
C ALA A 50 -13.10 0.36 13.14
N ILE A 51 -13.37 1.57 12.63
CA ILE A 51 -13.51 1.82 11.19
C ILE A 51 -12.18 1.56 10.47
N TRP A 52 -11.06 2.06 11.01
CA TRP A 52 -9.72 1.80 10.48
C TRP A 52 -9.41 0.31 10.41
N SER A 53 -9.74 -0.44 11.47
CA SER A 53 -9.49 -1.88 11.53
C SER A 53 -10.40 -2.65 10.57
N LEU A 54 -11.69 -2.30 10.49
CA LEU A 54 -12.63 -2.88 9.52
C LEU A 54 -12.14 -2.68 8.09
N ASN A 55 -11.75 -1.46 7.73
CA ASN A 55 -11.20 -1.16 6.42
C ASN A 55 -10.01 -2.07 6.12
N ARG A 56 -9.02 -2.11 7.00
CA ARG A 56 -7.81 -2.90 6.82
C ARG A 56 -8.07 -4.40 6.65
N PHE A 57 -8.93 -4.97 7.52
CA PHE A 57 -9.27 -6.38 7.46
C PHE A 57 -10.14 -6.74 6.26
N ALA A 58 -10.97 -5.81 5.76
CA ALA A 58 -11.77 -6.05 4.56
C ALA A 58 -10.90 -6.04 3.29
N PHE A 59 -9.99 -5.07 3.16
CA PHE A 59 -9.19 -4.91 1.94
C PHE A 59 -8.04 -5.91 1.82
N ALA A 60 -7.53 -6.47 2.93
CA ALA A 60 -6.46 -7.47 2.88
C ALA A 60 -6.83 -8.74 2.06
N PRO A 61 -7.91 -9.48 2.37
CA PRO A 61 -8.29 -10.66 1.58
C PRO A 61 -8.80 -10.29 0.19
N LEU A 62 -9.50 -9.17 0.03
CA LEU A 62 -10.02 -8.72 -1.27
C LEU A 62 -8.89 -8.42 -2.25
N SER A 63 -7.85 -7.71 -1.79
CA SER A 63 -6.68 -7.41 -2.62
C SER A 63 -5.89 -8.67 -2.96
N ALA A 64 -5.70 -9.57 -1.99
CA ALA A 64 -5.03 -10.86 -2.24
C ALA A 64 -5.79 -11.72 -3.27
N LEU A 65 -7.11 -11.79 -3.18
CA LEU A 65 -7.94 -12.53 -4.14
C LEU A 65 -7.86 -11.91 -5.54
N LEU A 66 -7.97 -10.58 -5.65
CA LEU A 66 -7.90 -9.88 -6.93
C LEU A 66 -6.54 -10.08 -7.61
N ILE A 67 -5.44 -9.89 -6.86
CA ILE A 67 -4.08 -10.04 -7.37
C ILE A 67 -3.82 -11.51 -7.72
N GLY A 68 -4.27 -12.46 -6.88
CA GLY A 68 -4.13 -13.89 -7.13
C GLY A 68 -4.90 -14.36 -8.37
N ALA A 69 -6.14 -13.88 -8.55
CA ALA A 69 -6.94 -14.16 -9.74
C ALA A 69 -6.27 -13.60 -11.00
N LEU A 70 -5.76 -12.36 -10.95
CA LEU A 70 -5.04 -11.75 -12.06
C LEU A 70 -3.76 -12.56 -12.40
N ALA A 71 -3.00 -12.96 -11.39
CA ALA A 71 -1.79 -13.76 -11.56
C ALA A 71 -2.04 -15.12 -12.22
N ALA A 72 -3.20 -15.74 -11.98
CA ALA A 72 -3.59 -16.98 -12.64
C ALA A 72 -3.86 -16.79 -14.14
N TRP A 73 -4.23 -15.59 -14.59
CA TRP A 73 -4.58 -15.31 -15.98
C TRP A 73 -3.40 -14.81 -16.81
N ILE A 74 -2.56 -13.94 -16.24
CA ILE A 74 -1.48 -13.24 -16.98
C ILE A 74 -0.07 -13.55 -16.47
N SER A 75 0.09 -14.50 -15.55
CA SER A 75 1.31 -14.85 -14.81
C SER A 75 1.69 -13.91 -13.65
N VAL A 76 2.51 -14.42 -12.73
CA VAL A 76 2.96 -13.70 -11.52
C VAL A 76 3.80 -12.46 -11.85
N PRO A 77 4.86 -12.52 -12.70
CA PRO A 77 5.70 -11.36 -12.96
C PRO A 77 4.94 -10.22 -13.65
N ALA A 78 4.09 -10.55 -14.63
CA ALA A 78 3.27 -9.55 -15.33
C ALA A 78 2.28 -8.86 -14.37
N THR A 79 1.67 -9.61 -13.47
CA THR A 79 0.76 -9.07 -12.44
C THR A 79 1.48 -8.10 -11.52
N LEU A 80 2.69 -8.43 -11.07
CA LEU A 80 3.49 -7.53 -10.23
C LEU A 80 3.85 -6.22 -10.94
N ILE A 81 4.14 -6.28 -12.24
CA ILE A 81 4.39 -5.08 -13.07
C ILE A 81 3.13 -4.22 -13.15
N VAL A 82 1.97 -4.82 -13.44
CA VAL A 82 0.68 -4.10 -13.47
C VAL A 82 0.41 -3.43 -12.13
N CYS A 83 0.56 -4.15 -11.00
CA CYS A 83 0.39 -3.57 -9.68
C CYS A 83 1.34 -2.39 -9.41
N ALA A 84 2.61 -2.50 -9.83
CA ALA A 84 3.58 -1.42 -9.67
C ALA A 84 3.18 -0.18 -10.50
N VAL A 85 2.82 -0.36 -11.77
CA VAL A 85 2.41 0.74 -12.66
C VAL A 85 1.14 1.42 -12.13
N CYS A 86 0.11 0.65 -11.78
CA CYS A 86 -1.11 1.17 -11.18
C CYS A 86 -0.82 1.97 -9.90
N GLY A 87 0.05 1.45 -9.02
CA GLY A 87 0.46 2.14 -7.80
C GLY A 87 1.14 3.48 -8.09
N PHE A 88 2.09 3.52 -9.03
CA PHE A 88 2.76 4.77 -9.43
C PHE A 88 1.77 5.79 -10.02
N LEU A 89 0.83 5.35 -10.85
CA LEU A 89 -0.18 6.24 -11.44
C LEU A 89 -1.10 6.84 -10.37
N VAL A 90 -1.57 6.04 -9.42
CA VAL A 90 -2.44 6.51 -8.32
C VAL A 90 -1.69 7.52 -7.44
N ILE A 91 -0.45 7.21 -7.06
CA ILE A 91 0.38 8.12 -6.27
C ILE A 91 0.63 9.42 -7.04
N GLY A 92 1.01 9.33 -8.32
CA GLY A 92 1.24 10.50 -9.17
C GLY A 92 0.00 11.38 -9.32
N ALA A 93 -1.18 10.78 -9.54
CA ALA A 93 -2.44 11.49 -9.62
C ALA A 93 -2.81 12.17 -8.29
N TYR A 94 -2.58 11.49 -7.16
CA TYR A 94 -2.80 12.04 -5.83
C TYR A 94 -1.92 13.28 -5.57
N PHE A 95 -0.62 13.19 -5.85
CA PHE A 95 0.30 14.33 -5.71
C PHE A 95 -0.05 15.49 -6.65
N ALA A 96 -0.46 15.19 -7.90
CA ALA A 96 -0.94 16.21 -8.83
C ALA A 96 -2.17 16.95 -8.28
N ARG A 97 -3.12 16.21 -7.67
CA ARG A 97 -4.31 16.81 -7.05
C ARG A 97 -3.99 17.69 -5.85
N ILE A 98 -3.10 17.25 -4.96
CA ILE A 98 -2.67 18.07 -3.82
C ILE A 98 -2.01 19.36 -4.33
N ARG A 99 -1.12 19.24 -5.33
CA ARG A 99 -0.44 20.41 -5.90
C ARG A 99 -1.42 21.40 -6.52
N SER A 100 -2.43 20.93 -7.23
CA SER A 100 -3.48 21.80 -7.79
C SER A 100 -4.32 22.48 -6.70
N ALA A 101 -4.63 21.79 -5.61
CA ALA A 101 -5.40 22.35 -4.50
C ALA A 101 -4.63 23.46 -3.77
N ILE A 102 -3.32 23.25 -3.54
CA ILE A 102 -2.45 24.26 -2.93
C ILE A 102 -2.26 25.47 -3.86
N ALA A 103 -2.11 25.23 -5.17
CA ALA A 103 -1.97 26.31 -6.15
C ALA A 103 -3.24 27.16 -6.29
N ALA A 104 -4.42 26.59 -6.09
CA ALA A 104 -5.70 27.31 -6.11
C ALA A 104 -5.97 28.14 -4.84
N GLN A 105 -5.19 27.94 -3.78
CA GLN A 105 -5.29 28.69 -2.52
C GLN A 105 -4.36 29.91 -2.44
N ARG A 106 -3.50 30.13 -3.44
CA ARG A 106 -2.61 31.29 -3.60
C ARG A 106 -3.20 32.30 -4.57
#